data_AF-A0A1V0FWI6-F1
#
_entry.id   AF-A0A1V0FWI6-F1
#
_cell.length_a   1.000
_cell.length_b   1.000
_cell.length_c   1.000
_cell.angle_alpha   90.00
_cell.angle_beta   90.00
_cell.angle_gamma   90.00
#
_symmetry.space_group_name_H-M   'P 1'
#
loop_
_entity.id
_entity.type
_entity.pdbx_description
1 polymer ?
#
loop_
_entity_poly.entity_id
_entity_poly.type
_entity_poly.pdbx_seq_one_letter_code
_entity_poly.pdbx_strand_id
1 'polypeptide(L)' 'QCIQYEHVCSFNIGKCCPGLKCECYDRYIKGEKGEEKCWCIEKDVMYKKRGE' A
#
# COMPACT_ATOMS: atom_id res chain seq x y z
N GLN A 1 1.76 -2.75 19.07
CA GLN A 1 0.71 -2.09 18.28
C GLN A 1 1.08 -2.20 16.81
N CYS A 2 0.13 -2.51 15.93
CA CYS A 2 0.37 -2.71 14.50
C CYS A 2 -0.52 -1.77 13.66
N ILE A 3 -0.13 -1.55 12.40
CA ILE A 3 -0.82 -0.70 11.44
C ILE A 3 -1.92 -1.51 10.76
N GLN A 4 -3.15 -0.99 10.79
CA GLN A 4 -4.36 -1.64 10.26
C GLN A 4 -4.38 -1.63 8.73
N TYR A 5 -5.29 -2.43 8.14
CA TYR A 5 -5.54 -2.47 6.70
C TYR A 5 -5.84 -1.07 6.14
N GLU A 6 -5.33 -0.76 4.94
CA GLU A 6 -5.46 0.53 4.25
C GLU A 6 -4.88 1.75 4.99
N HIS A 7 -4.17 1.56 6.09
CA HIS A 7 -3.43 2.63 6.75
C HIS A 7 -2.02 2.79 6.19
N VAL A 8 -1.50 4.02 6.27
CA VAL A 8 -0.18 4.39 5.73
C VAL A 8 0.93 3.72 6.52
N CYS A 9 1.87 3.09 5.81
CA CYS A 9 3.04 2.43 6.37
C CYS A 9 4.38 2.96 5.83
N SER A 10 4.37 4.04 5.04
CA SER A 10 5.57 4.63 4.40
C SER A 10 6.78 4.82 5.32
N PHE A 11 6.56 5.15 6.61
CA PHE A 11 7.64 5.38 7.58
C PHE A 11 7.83 4.22 8.59
N ASN A 12 7.07 3.13 8.43
CA ASN A 12 7.00 2.03 9.39
C ASN A 12 6.87 0.69 8.64
N ILE A 13 7.80 0.44 7.72
CA ILE A 13 7.88 -0.79 6.94
C ILE A 13 7.92 -2.00 7.89
N GLY A 14 7.05 -2.97 7.64
CA GLY A 14 6.95 -4.20 8.45
C GLY A 14 6.13 -4.11 9.73
N LYS A 15 5.54 -2.95 10.07
CA LYS A 15 4.66 -2.81 11.25
C LYS A 15 3.18 -3.06 10.98
N CYS A 16 2.81 -3.50 9.78
CA CYS A 16 1.45 -3.89 9.48
C CYS A 16 1.00 -5.06 10.36
N CYS A 17 -0.30 -5.14 10.64
CA CYS A 17 -0.85 -6.25 11.42
C CYS A 17 -0.62 -7.61 10.74
N PRO A 18 -0.66 -8.73 11.48
CA PRO A 18 -0.54 -10.06 10.91
C PRO A 18 -1.53 -10.27 9.75
N GLY A 19 -1.09 -10.93 8.68
CA GLY A 19 -1.88 -11.08 7.45
C GLY A 19 -1.74 -9.91 6.47
N LEU A 20 -1.04 -8.83 6.83
CA LEU A 20 -0.83 -7.67 5.97
C LEU A 20 0.66 -7.46 5.62
N LYS A 21 0.93 -6.94 4.42
CA LYS A 21 2.24 -6.45 3.94
C LYS A 21 2.17 -4.96 3.68
N CYS A 22 3.29 -4.26 3.86
CA CYS A 22 3.41 -2.87 3.47
C CYS A 22 3.79 -2.82 1.99
N GLU A 23 2.92 -2.29 1.14
CA GLU A 23 3.15 -2.20 -0.31
C GLU A 23 3.04 -0.76 -0.78
N CYS A 24 3.92 -0.38 -1.69
CA CYS A 24 4.04 0.99 -2.20
C CYS A 24 3.47 1.09 -3.60
N TYR A 25 2.70 2.16 -3.84
CA TYR A 25 2.10 2.43 -5.14
C TYR A 25 2.47 3.83 -5.59
N ASP A 26 2.69 3.95 -6.90
CA ASP A 26 2.77 5.25 -7.56
C ASP A 26 1.41 5.95 -7.43
N ARG A 27 1.41 7.13 -6.79
CA ARG A 27 0.21 7.95 -6.69
C ARG A 27 0.16 8.89 -7.89
N TYR A 28 -0.93 8.87 -8.63
CA TYR A 28 -1.18 9.84 -9.70
C TYR A 28 -2.27 10.82 -9.27
N ILE A 29 -2.00 12.13 -9.33
CA ILE A 29 -2.97 13.19 -9.03
C ILE A 29 -3.21 13.95 -10.33
N LYS A 30 -4.44 13.93 -10.84
CA LYS A 30 -4.80 14.54 -12.14
C LYS A 30 -3.92 14.07 -13.32
N GLY A 31 -3.44 12.83 -13.26
CA GLY A 31 -2.58 12.23 -14.30
C GLY A 31 -1.08 12.49 -14.11
N GLU A 32 -0.68 13.34 -13.16
CA GLU A 32 0.73 13.58 -12.85
C GLU A 32 1.21 12.60 -11.77
N LYS A 33 2.39 12.00 -11.98
CA LYS A 33 3.04 11.13 -10.99
C LYS A 33 3.44 11.99 -9.79
N GLY A 34 2.78 11.77 -8.66
CA GLY A 34 3.11 12.37 -7.38
C GLY A 34 4.05 11.49 -6.56
N GLU A 35 4.06 11.72 -5.25
CA GLU A 35 4.88 10.94 -4.32
C GLU A 35 4.38 9.50 -4.19
N GLU A 36 5.33 8.57 -4.19
CA GLU A 36 5.09 7.18 -3.81
C GLU A 36 4.51 7.14 -2.40
N LYS A 37 3.48 6.31 -2.20
CA LYS A 37 2.88 6.13 -0.90
C LYS A 37 2.66 4.65 -0.65
N CYS A 38 2.80 4.24 0.61
CA CYS A 38 2.75 2.83 0.99
C CYS A 38 1.64 2.59 2.00
N TRP A 39 0.95 1.47 1.84
CA TRP A 39 -0.18 1.08 2.68
C TRP A 39 -0.06 -0.37 3.12
N CYS A 40 -0.65 -0.66 4.27
CA CYS A 40 -0.82 -2.05 4.72
C CYS A 40 -1.97 -2.69 3.94
N ILE A 41 -1.63 -3.66 3.10
CA ILE A 41 -2.59 -4.43 2.29
C ILE A 41 -2.45 -5.92 2.58
N GLU A 42 -3.39 -6.73 2.10
CA GLU A 42 -3.40 -8.18 2.32
C GLU A 42 -2.13 -8.86 1.77
N LYS A 43 -1.56 -9.76 2.56
CA LYS A 43 -0.52 -10.68 2.06
C LYS A 43 -1.12 -11.58 0.99
N ASP A 44 -0.30 -11.94 0.02
CA ASP A 44 -0.65 -12.89 -1.04
C ASP A 44 -1.81 -12.48 -1.96
N VAL A 45 -2.28 -11.23 -1.85
CA VAL A 45 -3.20 -10.59 -2.79
C VAL A 45 -2.41 -9.69 -3.73
N MET A 46 -2.74 -9.75 -5.02
CA MET A 46 -2.23 -8.85 -6.05
C MET A 46 -3.41 -8.15 -6.72
N TYR A 47 -3.43 -6.82 -6.65
CA TYR A 47 -4.41 -6.01 -7.35
C TYR A 47 -3.88 -5.69 -8.75
N LYS A 48 -4.69 -5.98 -9.77
CA LYS A 48 -4.41 -5.58 -11.16
C LYS A 48 -5.44 -4.56 -11.59
N LYS A 49 -5.07 -3.65 -12.49
CA LYS A 49 -6.09 -2.79 -13.10
C LYS A 49 -7.01 -3.66 -13.94
N ARG A 50 -8.31 -3.42 -13.86
CA ARG A 50 -9.28 -4.08 -14.73
C ARG A 50 -8.99 -3.66 -16.17
N GLY A 51 -8.45 -4.59 -16.97
CA GLY A 51 -8.11 -4.37 -18.39
C GLY A 51 -6.64 -4.49 -18.75
N GLU A 52 -5.75 -4.84 -17.81
CA GLU A 52 -4.37 -5.30 -18.08
C GLU A 52 -4.29 -6.82 -18.31
#